data_AF-A0A166NA46-F1
#
_entry.id   AF-A0A166NA46-F1
#
_cell.length_a   1.000
_cell.length_b   1.000
_cell.length_c   1.000
_cell.angle_alpha   90.00
_cell.angle_beta   90.00
_cell.angle_gamma   90.00
#
_symmetry.space_group_name_H-M   'P 1'
#
loop_
_entity.id
_entity.type
_entity.pdbx_description
1 polymer ?
#
loop_
_entity_poly.entity_id
_entity_poly.type
_entity_poly.pdbx_seq_one_letter_code
_entity_poly.pdbx_strand_id
1 'polypeptide(L)'
;MFMTVILGEEGTYHYYTPYDFIFGAWGKTVWGSDADKASLRSDLSIVRGNFTDVPLVIGELDASPLNTEPAARTATEMNTAVVIWDNGLDHLDRGASTWRDPTSLGVLNNALKGTKNSLADSTVDATATTQSSSDYVFDKVGTAPTDQTLPWLFNGNTLTGITTNSGAALASGVDYAVTSSGITFKASFLGKYLSTSAAPGSKANLTLSFSAGAMSRVGIVQWDTPVLGATSSKAVARADLGIPLACKGVRVLAVVKAVRGDGVYLFDDWTQYLGPLQQARIAVELRRRQGCFDGDYSSGCYCFWEGDDIYV
;
A
#
# COMPACT_ATOMS: atom_id res chain seq x y z
N MET A 1 21.80 3.64 4.36
CA MET A 1 21.65 4.82 3.49
C MET A 1 22.52 4.60 2.25
N PHE A 2 21.90 4.45 1.07
CA PHE A 2 22.62 4.48 -0.21
C PHE A 2 22.29 5.81 -0.88
N MET A 3 23.28 6.69 -0.99
CA MET A 3 23.16 7.99 -1.65
C MET A 3 24.39 8.17 -2.54
N THR A 4 24.17 8.05 -3.84
CA THR A 4 25.20 8.32 -4.86
C THR A 4 25.00 9.75 -5.34
N VAL A 5 26.04 10.58 -5.28
CA VAL A 5 26.01 11.95 -5.82
C VAL A 5 26.84 12.00 -7.10
N ILE A 6 26.24 12.46 -8.19
CA ILE A 6 26.94 12.74 -9.46
C ILE A 6 26.91 14.26 -9.65
N LEU A 7 28.06 14.85 -10.00
CA LEU A 7 28.22 16.31 -10.08
C LEU A 7 28.37 16.77 -11.53
N GLY A 8 27.46 17.67 -11.94
CA GLY A 8 27.63 18.57 -13.07
C GLY A 8 27.52 20.03 -12.58
N GLU A 9 26.99 20.94 -13.42
CA GLU A 9 26.55 22.27 -12.96
C GLU A 9 25.31 22.19 -12.05
N GLU A 10 24.63 21.04 -12.05
CA GLU A 10 23.57 20.65 -11.12
C GLU A 10 24.04 19.48 -10.24
N GLY A 11 23.51 19.38 -9.02
CA GLY A 11 23.76 18.24 -8.14
C GLY A 11 22.63 17.21 -8.25
N THR A 12 22.95 15.94 -8.55
CA THR A 12 21.95 14.86 -8.55
C THR A 12 22.26 13.80 -7.49
N TYR A 13 21.20 13.26 -6.88
CA TYR A 13 21.27 12.16 -5.92
C TYR A 13 20.04 11.25 -6.04
N HIS A 14 20.15 10.00 -5.59
CA HIS A 14 19.04 9.03 -5.60
C HIS A 14 18.56 8.81 -4.16
N TYR A 15 17.27 8.54 -3.97
CA TYR A 15 16.68 8.36 -2.64
C TYR A 15 15.68 7.19 -2.60
N TYR A 16 16.08 6.11 -1.92
CA TYR A 16 15.25 4.91 -1.70
C TYR A 16 15.26 4.51 -0.21
N THR A 17 15.05 5.47 0.69
CA THR A 17 15.11 5.25 2.14
C THR A 17 13.72 5.39 2.78
N PRO A 18 13.28 4.42 3.61
CA PRO A 18 14.05 3.29 4.11
C PRO A 18 13.92 2.06 3.18
N TYR A 19 15.05 1.46 2.82
CA TYR A 19 15.18 0.39 1.81
C TYR A 19 14.25 -0.80 2.06
N ASP A 20 14.13 -1.18 3.33
CA ASP A 20 13.29 -2.27 3.81
C ASP A 20 11.82 -2.11 3.42
N PHE A 21 11.27 -0.90 3.53
CA PHE A 21 9.91 -0.59 3.10
C PHE A 21 9.79 -0.50 1.58
N ILE A 22 10.68 0.27 0.93
CA ILE A 22 10.60 0.58 -0.50
C ILE A 22 10.73 -0.68 -1.39
N PHE A 23 11.53 -1.66 -0.95
CA PHE A 23 11.74 -2.92 -1.66
C PHE A 23 11.02 -4.11 -1.02
N GLY A 24 10.15 -3.90 -0.03
CA GLY A 24 9.41 -4.97 0.66
C GLY A 24 10.29 -6.01 1.37
N ALA A 25 11.51 -5.62 1.77
CA ALA A 25 12.48 -6.52 2.40
C ALA A 25 12.17 -6.72 3.89
N TRP A 26 12.54 -7.90 4.42
CA TRP A 26 12.34 -8.30 5.83
C TRP A 26 10.90 -8.13 6.34
N GLY A 27 9.94 -8.09 5.42
CA GLY A 27 8.52 -7.95 5.70
C GLY A 27 8.07 -6.61 6.27
N LYS A 28 8.77 -5.51 5.97
CA LYS A 28 8.34 -4.19 6.44
C LYS A 28 7.18 -3.65 5.60
N THR A 29 5.98 -3.74 6.14
CA THR A 29 4.73 -3.30 5.50
C THR A 29 4.17 -1.99 6.02
N VAL A 30 4.82 -1.41 7.05
CA VAL A 30 4.38 -0.19 7.73
C VAL A 30 5.41 0.93 7.55
N TRP A 31 4.93 2.12 7.22
CA TRP A 31 5.71 3.34 7.10
C TRP A 31 4.79 4.55 7.25
N GLY A 32 5.28 5.60 7.90
CA GLY A 32 4.59 6.90 7.97
C GLY A 32 4.39 7.41 9.39
N SER A 33 5.09 6.85 10.37
CA SER A 33 5.17 7.41 11.71
C SER A 33 5.78 8.81 11.68
N ASP A 34 5.62 9.59 12.75
CA ASP A 34 6.31 10.89 12.86
C ASP A 34 7.84 10.74 12.85
N ALA A 35 8.36 9.59 13.32
CA ALA A 35 9.77 9.24 13.22
C ALA A 35 10.21 8.99 11.78
N ASP A 36 9.45 8.22 10.98
CA ASP A 36 9.73 8.01 9.56
C ASP A 36 9.74 9.33 8.78
N LYS A 37 8.70 10.13 8.99
CA LYS A 37 8.53 11.46 8.40
C LYS A 37 9.65 12.42 8.83
N ALA A 38 10.14 12.31 10.05
CA ALA A 38 11.28 13.10 10.55
C ALA A 38 12.61 12.63 9.94
N SER A 39 12.83 11.31 9.80
CA SER A 39 14.04 10.77 9.15
C SER A 39 14.12 11.20 7.68
N LEU A 40 13.02 11.06 6.93
CA LEU A 40 12.92 11.55 5.55
C LEU A 40 13.28 13.03 5.43
N ARG A 41 12.73 13.87 6.33
CA ARG A 41 13.06 15.30 6.35
C ARG A 41 14.51 15.56 6.71
N SER A 42 15.05 14.83 7.69
CA SER A 42 16.45 14.94 8.11
C SER A 42 17.39 14.65 6.93
N ASP A 43 17.26 13.49 6.30
CA ASP A 43 18.14 13.03 5.22
C ASP A 43 18.17 14.01 4.05
N LEU A 44 17.00 14.46 3.58
CA LEU A 44 16.89 15.40 2.47
C LEU A 44 17.35 16.82 2.86
N SER A 45 17.15 17.24 4.11
CA SER A 45 17.62 18.55 4.61
C SER A 45 19.15 18.63 4.68
N ILE A 46 19.84 17.52 4.95
CA ILE A 46 21.31 17.45 4.95
C ILE A 46 21.83 17.72 3.53
N VAL A 47 21.22 17.12 2.51
CA VAL A 47 21.61 17.40 1.11
C VAL A 47 21.30 18.85 0.76
N ARG A 48 20.08 19.32 1.04
CA ARG A 48 19.67 20.69 0.71
C ARG A 48 20.54 21.76 1.36
N GLY A 49 20.96 21.54 2.62
CA GLY A 49 21.79 22.45 3.41
C GLY A 49 23.28 22.46 3.02
N ASN A 50 23.82 21.36 2.48
CA ASN A 50 25.20 21.32 1.96
C ASN A 50 25.34 21.99 0.58
N PHE A 51 24.24 22.19 -0.13
CA PHE A 51 24.21 22.66 -1.52
C PHE A 51 23.30 23.89 -1.69
N THR A 52 23.27 24.82 -0.73
CA THR A 52 22.25 25.90 -0.61
C THR A 52 21.83 26.57 -1.93
N ASP A 53 22.81 26.93 -2.77
CA ASP A 53 22.61 27.73 -3.99
C ASP A 53 22.77 26.93 -5.30
N VAL A 54 22.88 25.60 -5.20
CA VAL A 54 23.02 24.69 -6.36
C VAL A 54 21.65 24.08 -6.70
N PRO A 55 21.19 24.09 -7.97
CA PRO A 55 20.02 23.33 -8.39
C PRO A 55 20.21 21.84 -8.08
N LEU A 56 19.22 21.22 -7.43
CA LEU A 56 19.24 19.80 -7.08
C LEU A 56 18.15 19.02 -7.80
N VAL A 57 18.50 17.79 -8.17
CA VAL A 57 17.60 16.79 -8.71
C VAL A 57 17.69 15.52 -7.86
N ILE A 58 16.56 14.98 -7.43
CA ILE A 58 16.47 13.57 -7.04
C ILE A 58 16.34 12.79 -8.36
N GLY A 59 17.47 12.25 -8.84
CA GLY A 59 17.57 11.56 -10.13
C GLY A 59 16.80 10.24 -10.18
N GLU A 60 16.59 9.63 -9.01
CA GLU A 60 15.65 8.52 -8.82
C GLU A 60 15.01 8.61 -7.43
N LEU A 61 13.68 8.61 -7.41
CA LEU A 61 12.83 8.39 -6.24
C LEU A 61 11.76 7.38 -6.62
N ASP A 62 11.52 6.36 -5.81
CA ASP A 62 10.28 5.59 -5.90
C ASP A 62 9.89 4.98 -4.55
N ALA A 63 8.58 4.79 -4.40
CA ALA A 63 7.93 3.94 -3.42
C ALA A 63 6.94 3.09 -4.23
N SER A 64 7.44 1.96 -4.77
CA SER A 64 6.74 1.20 -5.80
C SER A 64 5.34 0.80 -5.32
N PRO A 65 4.27 1.10 -6.09
CA PRO A 65 2.92 0.61 -5.82
C PRO A 65 2.81 -0.92 -5.84
N LEU A 66 3.86 -1.63 -6.24
CA LEU A 66 3.96 -3.09 -6.17
C LEU A 66 4.43 -3.60 -4.80
N ASN A 67 5.08 -2.77 -3.98
CA ASN A 67 5.67 -3.13 -2.69
C ASN A 67 5.02 -2.40 -1.50
N THR A 68 4.61 -1.14 -1.71
CA THR A 68 4.11 -0.27 -0.63
C THR A 68 2.58 -0.15 -0.68
N GLU A 69 1.91 -0.15 0.48
CA GLU A 69 0.46 0.03 0.52
C GLU A 69 0.02 1.44 0.06
N PRO A 70 -1.19 1.60 -0.54
CA PRO A 70 -1.62 2.88 -1.10
C PRO A 70 -1.85 3.99 -0.05
N ALA A 71 -1.97 3.66 1.24
CA ALA A 71 -2.08 4.61 2.34
C ALA A 71 -0.74 5.24 2.76
N ALA A 72 0.39 4.54 2.58
CA ALA A 72 1.70 4.91 3.12
C ALA A 72 2.42 6.02 2.32
N ARG A 73 1.67 6.98 1.75
CA ARG A 73 2.21 8.01 0.86
C ARG A 73 2.68 9.24 1.64
N THR A 74 3.77 9.82 1.17
CA THR A 74 4.21 11.15 1.60
C THR A 74 4.80 11.91 0.43
N ALA A 75 4.92 13.22 0.61
CA ALA A 75 5.74 14.09 -0.20
C ALA A 75 6.26 15.21 0.69
N THR A 76 7.44 15.74 0.38
CA THR A 76 8.06 16.79 1.19
C THR A 76 8.64 17.88 0.30
N GLU A 77 8.39 19.12 0.65
CA GLU A 77 8.87 20.31 -0.07
C GLU A 77 10.31 20.59 0.33
N MET A 78 11.25 20.40 -0.61
CA MET A 78 12.70 20.61 -0.38
C MET A 78 13.36 21.47 -1.47
N ASN A 79 12.57 22.15 -2.32
CA ASN A 79 13.06 22.89 -3.50
C ASN A 79 14.09 22.08 -4.32
N THR A 80 13.70 20.87 -4.70
CA THR A 80 14.52 19.87 -5.40
C THR A 80 13.62 19.23 -6.45
N ALA A 81 14.07 19.15 -7.70
CA ALA A 81 13.32 18.48 -8.76
C ALA A 81 13.29 16.97 -8.51
N VAL A 82 12.24 16.28 -8.91
CA VAL A 82 12.07 14.84 -8.65
C VAL A 82 11.86 14.10 -9.96
N VAL A 83 12.69 13.09 -10.22
CA VAL A 83 12.50 12.09 -11.26
C VAL A 83 12.01 10.81 -10.59
N ILE A 84 10.78 10.41 -10.89
CA ILE A 84 10.25 9.13 -10.41
C ILE A 84 10.88 8.00 -11.21
N TRP A 85 11.38 6.99 -10.49
CA TRP A 85 11.82 5.76 -11.11
C TRP A 85 10.60 4.92 -11.54
N ASP A 86 10.59 4.49 -12.81
CA ASP A 86 9.58 3.60 -13.35
C ASP A 86 10.23 2.58 -14.29
N ASN A 87 10.40 1.35 -13.82
CA ASN A 87 10.93 0.26 -14.65
C ASN A 87 9.94 -0.21 -15.75
N GLY A 88 8.67 0.21 -15.70
CA GLY A 88 7.56 -0.20 -16.59
C GLY A 88 6.61 -1.25 -15.97
N LEU A 89 6.96 -1.76 -14.79
CA LEU A 89 6.11 -2.57 -13.93
C LEU A 89 5.44 -1.71 -12.84
N ASP A 90 6.11 -0.66 -12.36
CA ASP A 90 5.64 0.13 -11.21
C ASP A 90 4.50 1.10 -11.57
N HIS A 91 4.73 2.04 -12.50
CA HIS A 91 3.81 3.18 -12.70
C HIS A 91 3.09 3.17 -14.04
N LEU A 92 3.81 3.28 -15.17
CA LEU A 92 3.20 3.32 -16.50
C LEU A 92 3.14 1.92 -17.12
N ASP A 93 1.92 1.42 -17.37
CA ASP A 93 1.77 0.33 -18.32
C ASP A 93 1.99 0.86 -19.74
N ARG A 94 3.22 0.69 -20.24
CA ARG A 94 3.63 1.13 -21.59
C ARG A 94 2.90 0.38 -22.70
N GLY A 95 2.38 -0.82 -22.43
CA GLY A 95 1.62 -1.62 -23.40
C GLY A 95 0.16 -1.17 -23.51
N ALA A 96 -0.47 -0.84 -22.38
CA ALA A 96 -1.83 -0.31 -22.32
C ALA A 96 -1.90 1.22 -22.47
N SER A 97 -0.77 1.94 -22.36
CA SER A 97 -0.70 3.41 -22.27
C SER A 97 -1.51 3.99 -21.10
N THR A 98 -1.52 3.30 -19.96
CA THR A 98 -2.29 3.68 -18.76
C THR A 98 -1.43 3.65 -17.50
N TRP A 99 -1.69 4.59 -16.59
CA TRP A 99 -1.09 4.56 -15.25
C TRP A 99 -1.75 3.46 -14.41
N ARG A 100 -0.93 2.60 -13.80
CA ARG A 100 -1.39 1.52 -12.91
C ARG A 100 -2.05 2.06 -11.65
N ASP A 101 -1.48 3.14 -11.11
CA ASP A 101 -2.02 3.88 -9.98
C ASP A 101 -2.06 5.38 -10.29
N PRO A 102 -3.18 5.92 -10.81
CA PRO A 102 -3.32 7.35 -11.01
C PRO A 102 -3.44 8.14 -9.69
N THR A 103 -3.67 7.46 -8.56
CA THR A 103 -3.78 8.09 -7.24
C THR A 103 -2.40 8.47 -6.70
N SER A 104 -1.41 7.57 -6.79
CA SER A 104 -0.02 7.83 -6.38
C SER A 104 0.55 9.08 -7.06
N LEU A 105 0.40 9.12 -8.38
CA LEU A 105 0.88 10.21 -9.23
C LEU A 105 0.06 11.48 -9.00
N GLY A 106 -1.23 11.37 -8.74
CA GLY A 106 -2.06 12.49 -8.32
C GLY A 106 -1.55 13.12 -7.01
N VAL A 107 -1.21 12.31 -6.01
CA VAL A 107 -0.68 12.78 -4.72
C VAL A 107 0.64 13.51 -4.93
N LEU A 108 1.59 12.89 -5.64
CA LEU A 108 2.88 13.51 -5.95
C LEU A 108 2.74 14.82 -6.72
N ASN A 109 1.98 14.83 -7.82
CA ASN A 109 1.80 16.00 -8.68
C ASN A 109 1.13 17.18 -7.96
N ASN A 110 0.29 16.93 -6.97
CA ASN A 110 -0.28 17.98 -6.13
C ASN A 110 0.73 18.50 -5.12
N ALA A 111 1.50 17.63 -4.46
CA ALA A 111 2.50 18.03 -3.48
C ALA A 111 3.65 18.84 -4.12
N LEU A 112 4.07 18.49 -5.34
CA LEU A 112 5.05 19.28 -6.12
C LEU A 112 4.55 20.69 -6.47
N LYS A 113 3.24 20.95 -6.34
CA LYS A 113 2.61 22.28 -6.53
C LYS A 113 2.28 22.96 -5.19
N GLY A 114 2.74 22.45 -4.06
CA GLY A 114 2.36 22.91 -2.71
C GLY A 114 0.91 22.61 -2.32
N THR A 115 0.20 21.77 -3.09
CA THR A 115 -1.18 21.38 -2.80
C THR A 115 -1.20 20.17 -1.87
N LYS A 116 -1.69 20.36 -0.65
CA LYS A 116 -1.84 19.29 0.34
C LYS A 116 -2.88 18.27 -0.11
N ASN A 117 -2.53 16.99 -0.03
CA ASN A 117 -3.45 15.89 -0.28
C ASN A 117 -4.07 15.41 1.02
N SER A 118 -5.35 15.06 0.99
CA SER A 118 -5.89 14.11 1.97
C SER A 118 -5.32 12.72 1.69
N LEU A 119 -5.02 11.94 2.71
CA LEU A 119 -4.43 10.60 2.57
C LEU A 119 -5.22 9.58 3.39
N ALA A 120 -5.37 8.38 2.84
CA ALA A 120 -5.75 7.19 3.60
C ALA A 120 -4.75 7.01 4.75
N ASP A 121 -5.24 6.63 5.93
CA ASP A 121 -4.38 6.35 7.08
C ASP A 121 -4.17 4.82 7.25
N SER A 122 -3.09 4.41 7.88
CA SER A 122 -2.77 3.00 8.09
C SER A 122 -1.95 2.76 9.36
N THR A 123 -1.62 1.50 9.64
CA THR A 123 -0.76 1.18 10.79
C THR A 123 0.66 1.69 10.57
N VAL A 124 1.12 2.56 11.46
CA VAL A 124 2.49 3.11 11.47
C VAL A 124 3.31 2.69 12.70
N ASP A 125 2.68 1.97 13.64
CA ASP A 125 3.35 1.46 14.83
C ASP A 125 4.08 0.16 14.52
N ALA A 126 5.42 0.20 14.59
CA ALA A 126 6.26 -0.98 14.38
C ALA A 126 6.02 -2.08 15.42
N THR A 127 5.47 -1.77 16.60
CA THR A 127 5.17 -2.75 17.66
C THR A 127 3.79 -3.42 17.51
N ALA A 128 2.98 -2.98 16.54
CA ALA A 128 1.67 -3.55 16.28
C ALA A 128 1.74 -5.05 15.94
N THR A 129 0.67 -5.77 16.28
CA THR A 129 0.48 -7.21 15.97
C THR A 129 -0.50 -7.44 14.82
N THR A 130 -1.21 -6.40 14.39
CA THR A 130 -2.17 -6.38 13.27
C THR A 130 -1.93 -5.12 12.43
N GLN A 131 -2.33 -5.16 11.15
CA GLN A 131 -2.25 -4.02 10.24
C GLN A 131 -3.64 -3.64 9.75
N SER A 132 -3.93 -2.35 9.77
CA SER A 132 -5.13 -1.70 9.22
C SER A 132 -4.73 -0.77 8.06
N SER A 133 -5.62 -0.62 7.09
CA SER A 133 -5.44 0.26 5.94
C SER A 133 -6.77 0.88 5.52
N SER A 134 -6.79 2.19 5.29
CA SER A 134 -8.01 2.93 4.94
C SER A 134 -8.34 2.90 3.44
N ASP A 135 -7.55 2.19 2.64
CA ASP A 135 -7.86 1.93 1.23
C ASP A 135 -8.95 0.85 1.05
N TYR A 136 -9.38 0.19 2.12
CA TYR A 136 -10.33 -0.93 2.05
C TYR A 136 -11.39 -0.91 3.16
N VAL A 137 -12.59 -1.37 2.80
CA VAL A 137 -13.62 -1.84 3.73
C VAL A 137 -13.66 -3.37 3.60
N PHE A 138 -13.37 -4.07 4.69
CA PHE A 138 -13.31 -5.54 4.73
C PHE A 138 -14.47 -6.11 5.55
N ASP A 139 -15.20 -7.08 5.02
CA ASP A 139 -16.23 -7.83 5.76
C ASP A 139 -16.09 -9.34 5.49
N LYS A 140 -16.19 -10.18 6.54
CA LYS A 140 -15.92 -11.61 6.43
C LYS A 140 -17.15 -12.35 5.90
N VAL A 141 -16.97 -13.42 5.12
CA VAL A 141 -18.10 -14.28 4.74
C VAL A 141 -18.69 -14.89 6.01
N GLY A 142 -20.02 -14.91 6.09
CA GLY A 142 -20.76 -15.27 7.29
C GLY A 142 -21.04 -14.13 8.27
N THR A 143 -20.37 -12.96 8.17
CA THR A 143 -20.74 -11.78 8.96
C THR A 143 -21.75 -10.89 8.24
N ALA A 144 -22.57 -10.18 9.02
CA ALA A 144 -23.51 -9.20 8.50
C ALA A 144 -22.83 -7.82 8.48
N PRO A 145 -22.99 -7.01 7.41
CA PRO A 145 -22.34 -5.72 7.31
C PRO A 145 -22.70 -4.78 8.48
N THR A 146 -21.68 -4.13 9.03
CA THR A 146 -21.78 -3.15 10.12
C THR A 146 -21.28 -1.77 9.64
N ASP A 147 -21.52 -0.72 10.42
CA ASP A 147 -20.89 0.58 10.18
C ASP A 147 -19.37 0.45 10.33
N GLN A 148 -18.61 0.76 9.28
CA GLN A 148 -17.15 0.72 9.31
C GLN A 148 -16.56 2.13 9.21
N THR A 149 -15.64 2.47 10.11
CA THR A 149 -14.95 3.77 10.11
C THR A 149 -13.51 3.60 9.71
N LEU A 150 -13.13 4.21 8.59
CA LEU A 150 -11.76 4.26 8.11
C LEU A 150 -11.10 5.56 8.60
N PRO A 151 -9.94 5.52 9.28
CA PRO A 151 -9.23 6.72 9.68
C PRO A 151 -8.73 7.51 8.45
N TRP A 152 -8.53 8.82 8.60
CA TRP A 152 -8.16 9.66 7.46
C TRP A 152 -7.32 10.87 7.83
N LEU A 153 -6.21 11.06 7.11
CA LEU A 153 -5.33 12.22 7.23
C LEU A 153 -5.82 13.33 6.30
N PHE A 154 -6.78 14.12 6.75
CA PHE A 154 -7.37 15.20 5.94
C PHE A 154 -6.40 16.35 5.61
N ASN A 155 -5.33 16.55 6.37
CA ASN A 155 -4.25 17.51 6.10
C ASN A 155 -4.69 18.98 5.82
N GLY A 156 -5.85 19.38 6.36
CA GLY A 156 -6.46 20.71 6.18
C GLY A 156 -7.52 20.79 5.08
N ASN A 157 -7.77 19.70 4.35
CA ASN A 157 -8.86 19.59 3.38
C ASN A 157 -10.16 19.12 4.04
N THR A 158 -11.26 19.19 3.29
CA THR A 158 -12.54 18.54 3.62
C THR A 158 -12.91 17.52 2.53
N LEU A 159 -13.66 16.47 2.90
CA LEU A 159 -14.29 15.58 1.93
C LEU A 159 -15.45 16.30 1.25
N THR A 160 -15.46 16.36 -0.08
CA THR A 160 -16.48 17.04 -0.88
C THR A 160 -17.50 16.07 -1.49
N GLY A 161 -17.16 14.79 -1.61
CA GLY A 161 -18.09 13.76 -2.03
C GLY A 161 -17.46 12.37 -2.14
N ILE A 162 -18.33 11.36 -2.26
CA ILE A 162 -17.94 9.98 -2.57
C ILE A 162 -18.81 9.50 -3.73
N THR A 163 -18.21 8.89 -4.74
CA THR A 163 -18.91 8.25 -5.87
C THR A 163 -18.54 6.77 -6.00
N THR A 164 -19.46 5.97 -6.52
CA THR A 164 -19.19 4.59 -6.94
C THR A 164 -18.45 4.56 -8.29
N ASN A 165 -17.93 3.39 -8.68
CA ASN A 165 -17.42 3.12 -10.03
C ASN A 165 -18.40 3.48 -11.17
N SER A 166 -19.71 3.49 -10.94
CA SER A 166 -20.72 3.89 -11.93
C SER A 166 -21.00 5.40 -11.96
N GLY A 167 -20.26 6.19 -11.17
CA GLY A 167 -20.46 7.63 -11.02
C GLY A 167 -21.61 8.04 -10.09
N ALA A 168 -22.30 7.08 -9.45
CA ALA A 168 -23.39 7.38 -8.54
C ALA A 168 -22.84 8.00 -7.24
N ALA A 169 -23.33 9.19 -6.88
CA ALA A 169 -22.95 9.86 -5.64
C ALA A 169 -23.63 9.23 -4.42
N LEU A 170 -22.86 9.06 -3.34
CA LEU A 170 -23.38 8.64 -2.04
C LEU A 170 -23.98 9.84 -1.29
N ALA A 171 -25.04 9.61 -0.51
CA ALA A 171 -25.66 10.64 0.32
C ALA A 171 -24.96 10.77 1.68
N SER A 172 -24.41 11.94 1.97
CA SER A 172 -23.85 12.25 3.30
C SER A 172 -24.94 12.22 4.37
N GLY A 173 -24.62 11.67 5.54
CA GLY A 173 -25.54 11.40 6.63
C GLY A 173 -26.38 10.12 6.47
N VAL A 174 -26.41 9.50 5.27
CA VAL A 174 -27.24 8.32 4.96
C VAL A 174 -26.40 7.12 4.53
N ASP A 175 -25.55 7.26 3.51
CA ASP A 175 -24.64 6.22 3.05
C ASP A 175 -23.27 6.29 3.77
N TYR A 176 -22.85 7.48 4.18
CA TYR A 176 -21.63 7.71 4.96
C TYR A 176 -21.76 8.91 5.91
N ALA A 177 -20.89 8.99 6.91
CA ALA A 177 -20.68 10.15 7.77
C ALA A 177 -19.18 10.51 7.84
N VAL A 178 -18.85 11.75 8.18
CA VAL A 178 -17.47 12.24 8.27
C VAL A 178 -17.23 12.82 9.65
N THR A 179 -16.07 12.52 10.24
CA THR A 179 -15.57 13.12 11.48
C THR A 179 -14.27 13.87 11.20
N SER A 180 -13.67 14.50 12.22
CA SER A 180 -12.37 15.16 12.09
C SER A 180 -11.19 14.21 11.80
N SER A 181 -11.37 12.89 11.98
CA SER A 181 -10.29 11.90 11.92
C SER A 181 -10.63 10.65 11.10
N GLY A 182 -11.80 10.60 10.43
CA GLY A 182 -12.17 9.44 9.63
C GLY A 182 -13.53 9.56 8.93
N ILE A 183 -13.83 8.55 8.11
CA ILE A 183 -15.03 8.42 7.29
C ILE A 183 -15.73 7.12 7.69
N THR A 184 -16.99 7.22 8.13
CA THR A 184 -17.82 6.05 8.47
C THR A 184 -18.73 5.69 7.31
N PHE A 185 -18.53 4.53 6.70
CA PHE A 185 -19.47 3.94 5.73
C PHE A 185 -20.57 3.18 6.48
N LYS A 186 -21.83 3.43 6.11
CA LYS A 186 -23.00 2.88 6.82
C LYS A 186 -23.31 1.45 6.43
N ALA A 187 -23.72 0.62 7.39
CA ALA A 187 -24.14 -0.77 7.19
C ALA A 187 -25.19 -0.91 6.08
N SER A 188 -26.14 0.04 6.01
CA SER A 188 -27.19 0.12 4.98
C SER A 188 -26.66 0.37 3.56
N PHE A 189 -25.53 1.07 3.44
CA PHE A 189 -24.83 1.25 2.17
C PHE A 189 -23.95 0.04 1.84
N LEU A 190 -23.19 -0.46 2.82
CA LEU A 190 -22.30 -1.62 2.67
C LEU A 190 -23.07 -2.90 2.31
N GLY A 191 -24.27 -3.09 2.87
CA GLY A 191 -25.19 -4.17 2.53
C GLY A 191 -25.72 -4.18 1.08
N LYS A 192 -25.41 -3.16 0.27
CA LYS A 192 -25.64 -3.16 -1.19
C LYS A 192 -24.59 -4.03 -1.92
N TYR A 193 -23.48 -4.36 -1.26
CA TYR A 193 -22.30 -5.01 -1.84
C TYR A 193 -21.83 -6.25 -1.07
N LEU A 194 -22.07 -6.27 0.25
CA LEU A 194 -21.59 -7.26 1.21
C LEU A 194 -22.77 -8.00 1.84
N SER A 195 -22.60 -9.29 2.14
CA SER A 195 -23.58 -10.08 2.87
C SER A 195 -22.98 -11.35 3.46
N THR A 196 -23.70 -11.96 4.40
CA THR A 196 -23.31 -13.24 5.04
C THR A 196 -23.08 -14.39 4.04
N SER A 197 -23.61 -14.31 2.82
CA SER A 197 -23.52 -15.34 1.79
C SER A 197 -22.85 -14.87 0.48
N ALA A 198 -22.37 -13.63 0.41
CA ALA A 198 -21.67 -13.14 -0.78
C ALA A 198 -20.34 -13.89 -0.96
N ALA A 199 -20.02 -14.31 -2.18
CA ALA A 199 -18.73 -14.94 -2.48
C ALA A 199 -17.56 -13.95 -2.19
N PRO A 200 -16.38 -14.41 -1.72
CA PRO A 200 -15.23 -13.53 -1.52
C PRO A 200 -14.75 -12.82 -2.81
N GLY A 201 -14.12 -11.66 -2.64
CA GLY A 201 -13.57 -10.82 -3.70
C GLY A 201 -13.96 -9.34 -3.56
N SER A 202 -13.29 -8.49 -4.34
CA SER A 202 -13.64 -7.07 -4.48
C SER A 202 -15.06 -6.90 -5.02
N LYS A 203 -15.81 -5.94 -4.47
CA LYS A 203 -17.24 -5.70 -4.75
C LYS A 203 -17.52 -4.38 -5.44
N ALA A 204 -16.81 -3.34 -5.03
CA ALA A 204 -16.85 -2.02 -5.64
C ALA A 204 -15.55 -1.29 -5.31
N ASN A 205 -15.22 -0.26 -6.09
CA ASN A 205 -14.35 0.80 -5.61
C ASN A 205 -15.18 2.08 -5.50
N LEU A 206 -14.85 2.88 -4.51
CA LEU A 206 -15.38 4.21 -4.27
C LEU A 206 -14.29 5.22 -4.60
N THR A 207 -14.67 6.35 -5.19
CA THR A 207 -13.78 7.50 -5.40
C THR A 207 -14.14 8.58 -4.41
N LEU A 208 -13.18 8.98 -3.58
CA LEU A 208 -13.31 10.04 -2.57
C LEU A 208 -12.72 11.31 -3.15
N SER A 209 -13.51 12.39 -3.17
CA SER A 209 -13.11 13.71 -3.61
C SER A 209 -12.95 14.65 -2.43
N PHE A 210 -11.95 15.53 -2.49
CA PHE A 210 -11.62 16.48 -1.44
C PHE A 210 -11.66 17.93 -1.95
N SER A 211 -11.55 18.89 -1.04
CA SER A 211 -11.50 20.33 -1.36
C SER A 211 -10.28 20.74 -2.18
N ALA A 212 -9.17 20.02 -2.03
CA ALA A 212 -7.97 20.14 -2.84
C ALA A 212 -7.17 18.82 -2.82
N GLY A 213 -6.14 18.73 -3.67
CA GLY A 213 -5.29 17.55 -3.79
C GLY A 213 -5.87 16.47 -4.70
N ALA A 214 -5.30 15.28 -4.60
CA ALA A 214 -5.75 14.10 -5.34
C ALA A 214 -7.09 13.56 -4.80
N MET A 215 -7.82 12.86 -5.65
CA MET A 215 -8.83 11.91 -5.19
C MET A 215 -8.17 10.78 -4.40
N SER A 216 -8.96 9.98 -3.69
CA SER A 216 -8.51 8.69 -3.15
C SER A 216 -9.50 7.59 -3.50
N ARG A 217 -9.11 6.33 -3.29
CA ARG A 217 -9.96 5.17 -3.59
C ARG A 217 -10.15 4.32 -2.35
N VAL A 218 -11.36 3.79 -2.18
CA VAL A 218 -11.68 2.80 -1.14
C VAL A 218 -12.31 1.58 -1.81
N GLY A 219 -11.69 0.41 -1.68
CA GLY A 219 -12.23 -0.86 -2.16
C GLY A 219 -13.18 -1.48 -1.14
N ILE A 220 -14.40 -1.83 -1.55
CA ILE A 220 -15.31 -2.66 -0.74
C ILE A 220 -14.99 -4.13 -1.05
N VAL A 221 -14.71 -4.93 -0.03
CA VAL A 221 -14.18 -6.29 -0.17
C VAL A 221 -14.91 -7.25 0.75
N GLN A 222 -15.51 -8.28 0.16
CA GLN A 222 -15.91 -9.46 0.93
C GLN A 222 -14.69 -10.38 1.02
N TRP A 223 -14.30 -10.80 2.22
CA TRP A 223 -13.18 -11.73 2.41
C TRP A 223 -13.58 -12.99 3.17
N ASP A 224 -12.80 -14.03 3.04
CA ASP A 224 -12.84 -15.27 3.82
C ASP A 224 -11.39 -15.75 3.94
N THR A 225 -11.08 -16.76 4.76
CA THR A 225 -9.69 -17.23 4.92
C THR A 225 -9.19 -17.88 3.62
N PRO A 226 -8.11 -17.37 2.96
CA PRO A 226 -7.45 -18.04 1.84
C PRO A 226 -7.17 -19.53 2.06
N VAL A 227 -7.21 -20.29 0.96
CA VAL A 227 -7.07 -21.75 1.00
C VAL A 227 -5.78 -22.17 0.29
N LEU A 228 -4.91 -22.90 1.00
CA LEU A 228 -3.75 -23.58 0.41
C LEU A 228 -4.22 -24.78 -0.43
N GLY A 229 -3.69 -24.90 -1.65
CA GLY A 229 -3.84 -26.10 -2.48
C GLY A 229 -2.87 -27.23 -2.11
N ALA A 230 -1.86 -26.95 -1.28
CA ALA A 230 -0.97 -27.93 -0.67
C ALA A 230 -0.42 -27.39 0.66
N THR A 231 -0.41 -28.22 1.70
CA THR A 231 0.11 -27.92 3.05
C THR A 231 1.51 -28.50 3.30
N SER A 232 2.15 -29.03 2.26
CA SER A 232 3.55 -29.44 2.28
C SER A 232 4.13 -29.40 0.87
N SER A 233 5.43 -29.20 0.77
CA SER A 233 6.14 -29.26 -0.50
C SER A 233 7.61 -29.59 -0.25
N LYS A 234 8.35 -29.90 -1.32
CA LYS A 234 9.78 -30.22 -1.26
C LYS A 234 10.56 -29.19 -2.06
N ALA A 235 11.39 -28.42 -1.38
CA ALA A 235 12.33 -27.52 -2.04
C ALA A 235 13.28 -28.31 -2.96
N VAL A 236 13.49 -27.80 -4.17
CA VAL A 236 14.44 -28.32 -5.15
C VAL A 236 15.52 -27.26 -5.35
N ALA A 237 16.79 -27.66 -5.27
CA ALA A 237 17.90 -26.71 -5.38
C ALA A 237 17.86 -25.98 -6.74
N ARG A 238 17.98 -24.65 -6.69
CA ARG A 238 17.93 -23.75 -7.86
C ARG A 238 16.57 -23.71 -8.60
N ALA A 239 15.48 -24.07 -7.94
CA ALA A 239 14.12 -23.94 -8.49
C ALA A 239 13.20 -23.18 -7.53
N ASP A 240 12.24 -22.43 -8.08
CA ASP A 240 11.24 -21.70 -7.31
C ASP A 240 10.27 -22.66 -6.60
N LEU A 241 9.94 -22.36 -5.35
CA LEU A 241 8.94 -23.11 -4.59
C LEU A 241 7.53 -22.56 -4.86
N GLY A 242 6.79 -23.19 -5.77
CA GLY A 242 5.39 -22.85 -6.01
C GLY A 242 4.49 -23.29 -4.85
N ILE A 243 3.89 -22.33 -4.13
CA ILE A 243 2.85 -22.57 -3.12
C ILE A 243 1.49 -22.25 -3.75
N PRO A 244 0.63 -23.26 -4.04
CA PRO A 244 -0.71 -23.00 -4.57
C PRO A 244 -1.58 -22.34 -3.51
N LEU A 245 -2.07 -21.13 -3.77
CA LEU A 245 -2.90 -20.36 -2.85
C LEU A 245 -4.10 -19.78 -3.59
N ALA A 246 -5.30 -20.03 -3.07
CA ALA A 246 -6.52 -19.33 -3.47
C ALA A 246 -6.79 -18.18 -2.49
N CYS A 247 -6.40 -16.94 -2.85
CA CYS A 247 -6.84 -15.76 -2.09
C CYS A 247 -8.38 -15.70 -2.08
N LYS A 248 -8.95 -15.23 -0.97
CA LYS A 248 -10.39 -15.14 -0.74
C LYS A 248 -10.73 -13.72 -0.27
N GLY A 249 -10.60 -12.74 -1.16
CA GLY A 249 -10.73 -11.31 -0.82
C GLY A 249 -9.97 -10.46 -1.81
N VAL A 250 -9.24 -9.44 -1.34
CA VAL A 250 -8.25 -8.76 -2.20
C VAL A 250 -7.09 -9.67 -2.54
N ARG A 251 -6.51 -9.38 -3.70
CA ARG A 251 -5.21 -9.90 -4.11
C ARG A 251 -4.10 -8.86 -3.82
N VAL A 252 -3.93 -8.38 -2.57
CA VAL A 252 -3.03 -7.26 -2.11
C VAL A 252 -2.20 -7.63 -0.83
N LEU A 253 -0.91 -8.01 -0.88
CA LEU A 253 -0.17 -8.77 0.16
C LEU A 253 0.65 -7.87 1.06
N ALA A 254 0.84 -8.41 2.25
CA ALA A 254 1.88 -8.03 3.19
C ALA A 254 3.15 -8.88 2.99
N VAL A 255 3.19 -10.08 3.58
CA VAL A 255 4.43 -10.84 3.84
C VAL A 255 4.19 -12.35 3.94
N VAL A 256 5.26 -13.15 3.91
CA VAL A 256 5.25 -14.56 4.35
C VAL A 256 6.15 -14.76 5.55
N LYS A 257 5.67 -15.47 6.57
CA LYS A 257 6.46 -15.89 7.74
C LYS A 257 7.15 -17.21 7.44
N ALA A 258 8.47 -17.28 7.65
CA ALA A 258 9.29 -18.44 7.37
C ALA A 258 10.01 -18.90 8.64
N VAL A 259 9.40 -19.84 9.36
CA VAL A 259 9.92 -20.41 10.61
C VAL A 259 9.95 -21.92 10.47
N ARG A 260 11.03 -22.55 10.94
CA ARG A 260 11.17 -24.00 10.97
C ARG A 260 10.34 -24.63 12.08
N GLY A 261 10.10 -25.94 12.01
CA GLY A 261 9.39 -26.68 13.07
C GLY A 261 10.06 -26.66 14.46
N ASP A 262 11.33 -26.25 14.56
CA ASP A 262 12.05 -26.01 15.82
C ASP A 262 11.96 -24.55 16.33
N GLY A 263 11.15 -23.71 15.67
CA GLY A 263 10.96 -22.30 16.03
C GLY A 263 12.04 -21.34 15.50
N VAL A 264 13.09 -21.86 14.87
CA VAL A 264 14.18 -21.03 14.33
C VAL A 264 13.77 -20.40 13.01
N TYR A 265 14.14 -19.14 12.81
CA TYR A 265 13.81 -18.37 11.62
C TYR A 265 14.59 -18.94 10.43
N LEU A 266 13.93 -19.09 9.28
CA LEU A 266 14.53 -19.77 8.12
C LEU A 266 15.60 -18.91 7.42
N PHE A 267 15.42 -17.59 7.47
CA PHE A 267 16.30 -16.55 6.94
C PHE A 267 16.33 -15.37 7.90
N ASP A 268 17.36 -14.51 7.80
CA ASP A 268 17.47 -13.24 8.52
C ASP A 268 17.11 -13.34 10.02
N ASP A 269 17.83 -14.18 10.76
CA ASP A 269 17.60 -14.47 12.18
C ASP A 269 17.64 -13.22 13.09
N TRP A 270 18.41 -12.20 12.70
CA TRP A 270 18.44 -10.88 13.33
C TRP A 270 17.07 -10.17 13.32
N THR A 271 16.13 -10.54 12.43
CA THR A 271 14.76 -9.97 12.42
C THR A 271 13.98 -10.27 13.71
N GLN A 272 14.48 -11.14 14.60
CA GLN A 272 13.95 -11.35 15.95
C GLN A 272 13.93 -10.05 16.79
N TYR A 273 14.77 -9.07 16.46
CA TYR A 273 14.82 -7.76 17.12
C TYR A 273 13.87 -6.72 16.49
N LEU A 274 13.17 -7.07 15.39
CA LEU A 274 12.15 -6.24 14.77
C LEU A 274 10.78 -6.48 15.43
N GLY A 275 9.79 -5.67 15.05
CA GLY A 275 8.43 -5.77 15.55
C GLY A 275 7.64 -6.98 15.02
N PRO A 276 6.48 -7.31 15.63
CA PRO A 276 5.78 -8.57 15.39
C PRO A 276 5.39 -8.84 13.93
N LEU A 277 5.06 -7.78 13.18
CA LEU A 277 4.73 -7.85 11.75
C LEU A 277 5.94 -8.18 10.85
N GLN A 278 7.18 -7.93 11.30
CA GLN A 278 8.43 -8.15 10.55
C GLN A 278 9.22 -9.39 10.99
N GLN A 279 9.03 -9.87 12.22
CA GLN A 279 9.75 -11.04 12.74
C GLN A 279 9.59 -12.28 11.83
N ALA A 280 10.72 -12.88 11.45
CA ALA A 280 10.81 -14.06 10.59
C ALA A 280 10.09 -13.90 9.23
N ARG A 281 9.94 -12.66 8.72
CA ARG A 281 9.27 -12.41 7.43
C ARG A 281 10.26 -12.36 6.26
N ILE A 282 9.84 -12.94 5.14
CA ILE A 282 10.57 -12.96 3.88
C ILE A 282 9.79 -12.29 2.76
N ALA A 283 10.51 -11.69 1.82
CA ALA A 283 9.95 -11.28 0.53
C ALA A 283 9.71 -12.52 -0.34
N VAL A 284 8.54 -12.59 -0.98
CA VAL A 284 8.16 -13.64 -1.93
C VAL A 284 7.44 -13.05 -3.14
N GLU A 285 7.61 -13.68 -4.31
CA GLU A 285 6.97 -13.23 -5.54
C GLU A 285 5.68 -14.03 -5.82
N LEU A 286 4.56 -13.34 -6.05
CA LEU A 286 3.29 -13.98 -6.41
C LEU A 286 3.12 -14.05 -7.94
N ARG A 287 3.68 -15.11 -8.53
CA ARG A 287 3.53 -15.40 -9.96
C ARG A 287 2.15 -15.95 -10.32
N ARG A 288 1.55 -15.44 -11.40
CA ARG A 288 0.43 -16.12 -12.08
C ARG A 288 0.97 -17.34 -12.84
N ARG A 289 0.24 -18.46 -12.87
CA ARG A 289 0.40 -19.41 -13.98
C ARG A 289 -0.06 -18.73 -15.26
N GLN A 290 0.77 -18.78 -16.28
CA GLN A 290 0.50 -18.25 -17.62
C GLN A 290 -0.61 -19.12 -18.25
N GLY A 291 -1.86 -18.64 -18.27
CA GLY A 291 -2.99 -19.40 -18.87
C GLY A 291 -4.41 -19.08 -18.37
N CYS A 292 -4.60 -18.51 -17.18
CA CYS A 292 -5.93 -18.10 -16.71
C CYS A 292 -6.29 -16.70 -17.21
N PHE A 293 -6.92 -16.64 -18.39
CA PHE A 293 -7.64 -15.46 -18.87
C PHE A 293 -9.02 -15.41 -18.21
N ASP A 294 -9.24 -14.36 -17.41
CA ASP A 294 -10.55 -13.71 -17.31
C ASP A 294 -10.30 -12.20 -17.39
N GLY A 295 -11.16 -11.50 -18.12
CA GLY A 295 -10.88 -10.18 -18.65
C GLY A 295 -11.03 -9.05 -17.63
N ASP A 296 -9.96 -8.73 -16.91
CA ASP A 296 -9.68 -7.35 -16.52
C ASP A 296 -8.16 -7.15 -16.36
N TYR A 297 -7.57 -6.32 -17.22
CA TYR A 297 -6.11 -6.10 -17.29
C TYR A 297 -5.71 -4.83 -16.55
N SER A 298 -5.70 -4.87 -15.22
CA SER A 298 -4.92 -3.94 -14.39
C SER A 298 -4.65 -4.51 -12.99
N SER A 299 -3.67 -3.93 -12.30
CA SER A 299 -3.20 -4.24 -10.92
C SER A 299 -2.47 -5.57 -10.67
N GLY A 300 -1.45 -5.48 -9.81
CA GLY A 300 -0.60 -6.59 -9.37
C GLY A 300 -1.34 -7.61 -8.48
N CYS A 301 -0.65 -8.69 -8.11
CA CYS A 301 -1.27 -9.88 -7.52
C CYS A 301 -0.58 -10.29 -6.23
N TYR A 302 -1.36 -10.30 -5.15
CA TYR A 302 -0.89 -10.44 -3.77
C TYR A 302 -2.04 -11.06 -2.86
N CYS A 303 -2.17 -10.92 -1.51
CA CYS A 303 -3.42 -11.17 -0.69
C CYS A 303 -3.37 -10.47 0.73
N PHE A 304 -4.35 -9.66 1.18
CA PHE A 304 -4.25 -8.89 2.47
C PHE A 304 -4.86 -9.69 3.63
N TRP A 305 -4.36 -9.48 4.85
CA TRP A 305 -4.70 -10.32 5.99
C TRP A 305 -4.93 -9.52 7.29
N GLU A 306 -6.15 -9.59 7.81
CA GLU A 306 -6.41 -9.41 9.24
C GLU A 306 -6.45 -10.78 9.94
N GLY A 307 -5.63 -10.94 10.98
CA GLY A 307 -5.90 -11.84 12.12
C GLY A 307 -5.45 -13.31 12.03
N ASP A 308 -5.51 -13.96 10.86
CA ASP A 308 -5.31 -15.42 10.75
C ASP A 308 -3.96 -15.79 10.08
N ASP A 309 -2.93 -16.17 10.87
CA ASP A 309 -1.66 -16.72 10.34
C ASP A 309 -1.90 -18.09 9.63
N ILE A 310 -1.60 -18.20 8.33
CA ILE A 310 -1.44 -19.51 7.67
C ILE A 310 -0.03 -20.03 7.88
N TYR A 311 0.07 -21.20 8.52
CA TYR A 311 1.29 -21.97 8.66
C TYR A 311 1.45 -22.95 7.47
N VAL A 312 2.66 -23.02 6.91
CA VAL A 312 3.12 -23.98 5.87
C VAL A 312 4.31 -24.75 6.42
#